data_AF-A0A969L5K9-F1
#
_entry.id   AF-A0A969L5K9-F1
#
_cell.length_a   1.000
_cell.length_b   1.000
_cell.length_c   1.000
_cell.angle_alpha   90.00
_cell.angle_beta   90.00
_cell.angle_gamma   90.00
#
_symmetry.space_group_name_H-M   'P 1'
#
loop_
_entity.id
_entity.type
_entity.pdbx_description
1 polymer ?
#
loop_
_entity_poly.entity_id
_entity_poly.type
_entity_poly.pdbx_seq_one_letter_code
_entity_poly.pdbx_strand_id
1 'polypeptide(L)'
;MKTSTSGRKISMSRLGRISVLLVGTLFTILLIYSYFSYQRIQHSEAYQVARQFLEKSERLHQLSGGIKHFGLPSGRQDAEGLAHFQVRIQGMQRDVRAEVSLLRDSTGSWRVVDHALH
;
A
#
# COMPACT_ATOMS: atom_id res chain seq x y z
N MET A 1 46.39 -43.62 11.47
CA MET A 1 46.15 -42.17 11.28
C MET A 1 44.66 -41.90 11.48
N LYS A 2 44.25 -41.26 12.59
CA LYS A 2 42.86 -40.84 12.83
C LYS A 2 42.77 -39.33 12.56
N THR A 3 42.09 -38.94 11.49
CA THR A 3 41.79 -37.54 11.19
C THR A 3 40.66 -37.06 12.08
N SER A 4 41.00 -36.24 13.08
CA SER A 4 40.04 -35.56 13.94
C SER A 4 39.38 -34.42 13.16
N THR A 5 38.14 -34.62 12.71
CA THR A 5 37.28 -33.56 12.21
C THR A 5 36.86 -32.67 13.37
N SER A 6 37.55 -31.55 13.53
CA SER A 6 37.21 -30.48 14.47
C SER A 6 35.91 -29.80 14.03
N GLY A 7 34.78 -30.35 14.47
CA GLY A 7 33.48 -29.72 14.36
C GLY A 7 33.45 -28.46 15.23
N ARG A 8 33.54 -27.28 14.61
CA ARG A 8 33.48 -25.98 15.27
C ARG A 8 32.11 -25.84 15.95
N LYS A 9 32.00 -26.14 17.25
CA LYS A 9 30.78 -25.95 18.06
C LYS A 9 30.41 -24.46 18.03
N ILE A 10 29.43 -24.09 17.22
CA ILE A 10 28.85 -22.75 17.24
C ILE A 10 28.09 -22.64 18.56
N SER A 11 28.50 -21.73 19.45
CA SER A 11 27.80 -21.55 20.72
C SER A 11 26.37 -21.06 20.46
N MET A 12 25.40 -21.63 21.17
CA MET A 12 23.97 -21.31 21.05
C MET A 12 23.68 -19.80 21.17
N SER A 13 24.53 -19.08 21.92
CA SER A 13 24.52 -17.61 22.05
C SER A 13 24.90 -16.84 20.78
N ARG A 14 25.74 -17.40 19.90
CA ARG A 14 26.10 -16.78 18.60
C ARG A 14 25.00 -16.99 17.57
N LEU A 15 24.38 -18.17 17.57
CA LEU A 15 23.19 -18.47 16.73
C LEU A 15 22.01 -17.57 17.08
N GLY A 16 21.73 -17.34 18.37
CA GLY A 16 20.69 -16.43 18.80
C GLY A 16 20.92 -14.99 18.35
N ARG A 17 22.16 -14.48 18.44
CA ARG A 17 22.51 -13.12 17.96
C ARG A 17 22.35 -12.98 16.45
N ILE A 18 22.78 -13.98 15.67
CA ILE A 18 22.61 -13.98 14.21
C ILE A 18 21.12 -14.00 13.84
N SER A 19 20.31 -14.79 14.55
CA SER A 19 18.86 -14.84 14.33
C SER A 19 18.19 -13.48 14.57
N VAL A 20 18.52 -12.82 15.70
CA VAL A 20 17.99 -11.47 16.00
C VAL A 20 18.40 -10.45 14.94
N LEU A 21 19.64 -10.49 14.47
CA LEU A 21 20.11 -9.60 13.39
C LEU A 21 19.38 -9.85 12.07
N LEU A 22 19.16 -11.11 11.69
CA LEU A 22 18.43 -11.46 10.47
C LEU A 22 16.97 -11.02 10.54
N VAL A 23 16.28 -11.29 11.66
CA VAL A 23 14.89 -10.86 11.87
C VAL A 23 14.79 -9.33 11.85
N GLY A 24 15.70 -8.63 12.54
CA GLY A 24 15.72 -7.17 12.54
C GLY A 24 15.98 -6.58 11.15
N THR A 25 16.89 -7.18 10.39
CA THR A 25 17.20 -6.75 9.01
C THR A 25 16.00 -6.96 8.09
N LEU A 26 15.38 -8.14 8.14
CA LEU A 26 14.18 -8.45 7.35
C LEU A 26 13.04 -7.49 7.68
N PHE A 27 12.81 -7.25 8.97
CA PHE A 27 11.78 -6.31 9.43
C PHE A 27 12.03 -4.89 8.90
N THR A 28 13.29 -4.43 8.95
CA THR A 28 13.67 -3.11 8.45
C THR A 28 13.44 -2.97 6.93
N ILE A 29 13.81 -4.00 6.16
CA ILE A 29 13.57 -4.03 4.71
C ILE A 29 12.07 -3.95 4.39
N LEU A 30 11.23 -4.67 5.14
CA LEU A 30 9.77 -4.64 4.96
C LEU A 30 9.18 -3.24 5.24
N LEU A 31 9.65 -2.55 6.28
CA LEU A 31 9.23 -1.18 6.58
C LEU A 31 9.61 -0.21 5.46
N ILE A 32 10.86 -0.30 4.98
CA ILE A 32 11.35 0.54 3.88
C ILE A 32 10.53 0.30 2.61
N TYR A 33 10.32 -0.96 2.23
CA TYR A 33 9.53 -1.32 1.06
C TYR A 33 8.09 -0.80 1.15
N SER A 34 7.46 -0.94 2.31
CA SER A 34 6.10 -0.45 2.55
C SER A 34 6.02 1.07 2.44
N TYR A 35 7.00 1.78 2.99
CA TYR A 35 7.08 3.25 2.91
C TYR A 35 7.22 3.75 1.47
N PHE A 36 8.13 3.16 0.68
CA PHE A 36 8.31 3.55 -0.72
C PHE A 36 7.09 3.22 -1.58
N SER A 37 6.47 2.06 -1.35
CA SER A 37 5.26 1.66 -2.08
C SER A 37 4.11 2.65 -1.81
N TYR A 38 3.96 3.06 -0.56
CA TYR A 38 2.99 4.07 -0.15
C TYR A 38 3.22 5.42 -0.85
N GLN A 39 4.45 5.94 -0.79
CA GLN A 39 4.81 7.21 -1.41
C GLN A 39 4.50 7.21 -2.92
N ARG A 40 4.78 6.10 -3.62
CA ARG A 40 4.48 5.99 -5.05
C ARG A 40 2.98 6.06 -5.37
N ILE A 41 2.14 5.38 -4.59
CA ILE A 41 0.70 5.36 -4.85
C ILE A 41 0.10 6.73 -4.54
N GLN A 42 0.39 7.29 -3.36
CA GLN A 42 -0.21 8.55 -2.92
C GLN A 42 0.15 9.73 -3.83
N HIS A 43 1.33 9.72 -4.43
CA HIS A 43 1.79 10.75 -5.35
C HIS A 43 1.55 10.42 -6.83
N SER A 44 0.90 9.30 -7.15
CA SER A 44 0.56 8.97 -8.54
C SER A 44 -0.55 9.88 -9.07
N GLU A 45 -0.44 10.31 -10.34
CA GLU A 45 -1.48 11.11 -11.00
C GLU A 45 -2.82 10.38 -11.03
N ALA A 46 -2.81 9.08 -11.27
CA ALA A 46 -4.00 8.24 -11.27
C ALA A 46 -4.74 8.31 -9.93
N TYR A 47 -4.00 8.24 -8.81
CA TYR A 47 -4.59 8.36 -7.49
C TYR A 47 -5.14 9.76 -7.20
N GLN A 48 -4.47 10.82 -7.67
CA GLN A 48 -4.97 12.18 -7.52
C GLN A 48 -6.32 12.37 -8.24
N VAL A 49 -6.47 11.81 -9.44
CA VAL A 49 -7.75 11.81 -10.16
C VAL A 49 -8.81 11.00 -9.39
N ALA A 50 -8.47 9.83 -8.88
CA ALA A 50 -9.36 9.01 -8.07
C ALA A 50 -9.85 9.75 -6.82
N ARG A 51 -8.93 10.41 -6.11
CA ARG A 51 -9.23 11.20 -4.92
C ARG A 51 -10.14 12.38 -5.24
N GLN A 52 -9.85 13.15 -6.28
CA GLN A 52 -10.69 14.27 -6.70
C GLN A 52 -12.10 13.82 -7.09
N PHE A 53 -12.23 12.66 -7.74
CA PHE A 53 -13.53 12.06 -8.04
C PHE A 53 -14.30 11.74 -6.74
N LEU A 54 -13.65 11.10 -5.77
CA LEU A 54 -14.26 10.77 -4.48
C LEU A 54 -14.64 12.02 -3.68
N GLU A 55 -13.79 13.04 -3.64
CA GLU A 55 -14.06 14.32 -2.96
C GLU A 55 -15.33 15.01 -3.48
N LYS A 56 -15.66 14.82 -4.76
CA LYS A 56 -16.85 15.37 -5.42
C LYS A 56 -18.07 14.44 -5.38
N SER A 57 -17.95 13.23 -4.85
CA SER A 57 -19.03 12.23 -4.85
C SER A 57 -20.09 12.56 -3.80
N GLU A 58 -21.26 13.03 -4.24
CA GLU A 58 -22.40 13.29 -3.35
C GLU A 58 -22.81 12.05 -2.55
N ARG A 59 -22.80 10.88 -3.18
CA ARG A 59 -23.11 9.61 -2.52
C ARG A 59 -22.13 9.30 -1.39
N LEU A 60 -20.84 9.58 -1.59
CA LEU A 60 -19.84 9.41 -0.53
C LEU A 60 -20.15 10.36 0.65
N HIS A 61 -20.43 11.63 0.37
CA HIS A 61 -20.78 12.60 1.42
C HIS A 61 -22.05 12.20 2.19
N GLN A 62 -23.07 11.68 1.49
CA GLN A 62 -24.29 11.17 2.11
C GLN A 62 -24.02 9.96 3.01
N LEU A 63 -23.18 9.02 2.56
CA LEU A 63 -22.84 7.82 3.32
C LEU A 63 -21.94 8.12 4.52
N SER A 64 -20.93 8.97 4.34
CA SER A 64 -19.92 9.26 5.36
C SER A 64 -20.30 10.40 6.30
N GLY A 65 -21.34 11.17 5.96
CA GLY A 65 -21.72 12.42 6.65
C GLY A 65 -20.74 13.56 6.40
N GLY A 66 -20.03 13.55 5.27
CA GLY A 66 -18.90 14.42 4.98
C GLY A 66 -17.54 13.73 5.20
N ILE A 67 -16.49 14.24 4.57
CA ILE A 67 -15.15 13.64 4.57
C ILE A 67 -14.26 14.34 5.59
N LYS A 68 -13.74 13.58 6.57
CA LYS A 68 -12.76 14.08 7.53
C LYS A 68 -11.33 13.89 7.03
N HIS A 69 -11.03 12.68 6.53
CA HIS A 69 -9.68 12.32 6.09
C HIS A 69 -9.70 11.13 5.11
N PHE A 70 -8.75 11.13 4.18
CA PHE A 70 -8.46 9.97 3.34
C PHE A 70 -7.33 9.17 3.98
N GLY A 71 -7.62 7.92 4.35
CA GLY A 71 -6.61 7.00 4.84
C GLY A 71 -5.62 6.58 3.77
N LEU A 72 -4.70 5.68 4.15
CA LEU A 72 -3.68 5.16 3.25
C LEU A 72 -4.35 4.44 2.07
N PRO A 73 -4.09 4.85 0.82
CA PRO A 73 -4.56 4.12 -0.34
C PRO A 73 -3.74 2.84 -0.52
N SER A 74 -4.40 1.76 -0.87
CA SER A 74 -3.78 0.56 -1.42
C SER A 74 -4.22 0.40 -2.86
N GLY A 75 -3.43 -0.32 -3.65
CA GLY A 75 -3.79 -0.55 -5.05
C GLY A 75 -2.59 -0.82 -5.94
N ARG A 76 -2.87 -0.87 -7.24
CA ARG A 76 -1.87 -1.03 -8.29
C ARG A 76 -2.17 -0.09 -9.44
N GLN A 77 -1.11 0.36 -10.07
CA GLN A 77 -1.13 0.99 -11.39
C GLN A 77 -0.20 0.16 -12.26
N ASP A 78 -0.67 -0.32 -13.41
CA ASP A 78 0.16 -1.04 -14.37
C ASP A 78 0.61 -0.15 -15.53
N ALA A 79 1.54 -0.70 -16.32
CA ALA A 79 2.13 -0.02 -17.46
C ALA A 79 1.16 0.14 -18.64
N GLU A 80 0.08 -0.65 -18.66
CA GLU A 80 -0.93 -0.66 -19.72
C GLU A 80 -1.98 0.45 -19.54
N GLY A 81 -1.86 1.25 -18.48
CA GLY A 81 -2.75 2.37 -18.23
C GLY A 81 -3.98 1.98 -17.44
N LEU A 82 -3.96 0.87 -16.69
CA LEU A 82 -5.00 0.53 -15.73
C LEU A 82 -4.52 0.86 -14.31
N ALA A 83 -5.39 1.45 -13.53
CA ALA A 83 -5.17 1.65 -12.11
C ALA A 83 -6.39 1.20 -11.31
N HIS A 84 -6.15 0.54 -10.19
CA HIS A 84 -7.19 0.16 -9.25
C HIS A 84 -6.74 0.51 -7.85
N PHE A 85 -7.57 1.29 -7.15
CA PHE A 85 -7.29 1.80 -5.82
C PHE A 85 -8.41 1.44 -4.87
N GLN A 86 -8.03 1.03 -3.66
CA GLN A 86 -8.90 0.88 -2.52
C GLN A 86 -8.50 1.93 -1.48
N VAL A 87 -9.48 2.70 -1.02
CA VAL A 87 -9.25 3.85 -0.14
C VAL A 87 -10.23 3.79 1.02
N ARG A 88 -9.71 3.84 2.24
CA ARG A 88 -10.54 4.04 3.43
C ARG A 88 -10.76 5.53 3.63
N ILE A 89 -12.01 5.97 3.56
CA ILE A 89 -12.42 7.34 3.88
C ILE A 89 -12.93 7.37 5.31
N GLN A 90 -12.32 8.22 6.13
CA GLN A 90 -12.84 8.53 7.46
C GLN A 90 -13.91 9.61 7.32
N GLY A 91 -15.16 9.25 7.57
CA GLY A 91 -16.29 10.17 7.53
C GLY A 91 -16.52 10.86 8.86
N MET A 92 -17.43 11.84 8.88
CA MET A 92 -17.89 12.44 10.14
C MET A 92 -18.87 11.53 10.90
N GLN A 93 -19.64 10.72 10.19
CA GLN A 93 -20.63 9.80 10.77
C GLN A 93 -20.16 8.34 10.75
N ARG A 94 -19.62 7.89 9.62
CA ARG A 94 -19.07 6.54 9.46
C ARG A 94 -17.91 6.53 8.49
N ASP A 95 -17.02 5.58 8.70
CA ASP A 95 -16.00 5.26 7.71
C ASP A 95 -16.64 4.56 6.51
N VAL A 96 -16.11 4.83 5.32
CA VAL A 96 -16.53 4.23 4.05
C VAL A 96 -15.29 3.70 3.35
N ARG A 97 -15.39 2.53 2.73
CA ARG A 97 -14.35 2.01 1.86
C ARG A 97 -14.76 2.25 0.41
N ALA A 98 -13.93 2.95 -0.35
CA ALA A 98 -14.11 3.15 -1.77
C ALA A 98 -13.15 2.27 -2.56
N GLU A 99 -13.64 1.71 -3.64
CA GLU A 99 -12.84 1.06 -4.69
C GLU A 99 -13.02 1.86 -5.97
N VAL A 100 -11.94 2.22 -6.64
CA VAL A 100 -11.95 3.07 -7.83
C VAL A 100 -11.01 2.49 -8.87
N SER A 101 -11.54 2.25 -10.07
CA SER A 101 -10.77 1.81 -11.23
C SER A 101 -10.65 2.95 -12.23
N LEU A 102 -9.46 3.13 -12.79
CA LEU A 102 -9.15 4.17 -13.75
C LEU A 102 -8.48 3.57 -14.98
N LEU A 103 -8.73 4.22 -16.12
CA LEU A 103 -8.08 3.93 -17.39
C LEU A 103 -7.35 5.20 -17.86
N ARG A 104 -6.14 5.02 -18.38
CA ARG A 104 -5.38 6.06 -19.09
C ARG A 104 -5.82 6.07 -20.54
N ASP A 105 -6.28 7.22 -21.02
CA ASP A 105 -6.67 7.38 -22.41
C ASP A 105 -5.47 7.56 -23.35
N SER A 106 -5.73 7.65 -24.65
CA SER A 106 -4.71 7.85 -25.69
C SER A 106 -4.00 9.21 -25.60
N THR A 107 -4.56 10.18 -24.87
CA THR A 107 -3.91 11.48 -24.60
C THR A 107 -2.99 11.43 -23.39
N GLY A 108 -2.98 10.30 -22.67
CA GLY A 108 -2.22 10.12 -21.45
C GLY A 108 -2.97 10.57 -20.19
N SER A 109 -4.23 11.00 -20.30
CA SER A 109 -5.05 11.47 -19.19
C SER A 109 -5.74 10.30 -18.49
N TRP A 110 -5.90 10.38 -17.17
CA TRP A 110 -6.58 9.37 -16.38
C TRP A 110 -8.07 9.70 -16.23
N ARG A 111 -8.93 8.68 -16.36
CA ARG A 111 -10.37 8.80 -16.10
C ARG A 111 -10.87 7.63 -15.27
N VAL A 112 -11.80 7.91 -14.37
CA VAL A 112 -12.50 6.86 -13.60
C VAL A 112 -13.42 6.10 -14.55
N VAL A 113 -13.33 4.77 -14.53
CA VAL A 113 -14.15 3.86 -15.34
C VAL A 113 -15.10 3.01 -14.51
N ASP A 114 -14.77 2.78 -13.25
CA ASP A 114 -15.62 2.04 -12.31
C ASP A 114 -15.36 2.50 -10.86
N HIS A 115 -16.38 2.41 -10.01
CA HIS A 115 -16.25 2.68 -8.59
C HIS A 115 -17.32 1.98 -7.74
N ALA A 116 -16.94 1.57 -6.54
CA ALA A 116 -17.83 1.00 -5.54
C ALA A 116 -17.61 1.66 -4.17
N LEU A 117 -18.68 1.81 -3.40
CA LEU A 117 -18.66 2.34 -2.03
C LEU A 117 -19.25 1.29 -1.09
N HIS A 118 -18.49 0.93 -0.05
CA HIS A 118 -18.85 -0.06 0.97
C HIS A 118 -18.93 0.60 2.35
#